data_AF-A0A924Z655-F1
#
_entry.id   AF-A0A924Z655-F1
#
_cell.length_a   1.000
_cell.length_b   1.000
_cell.length_c   1.000
_cell.angle_alpha   90.00
_cell.angle_beta   90.00
_cell.angle_gamma   90.00
#
_symmetry.space_group_name_H-M   'P 1'
#
loop_
_entity.id
_entity.type
_entity.pdbx_description
1 polymer ?
#
loop_
_entity_poly.entity_id
_entity_poly.type
_entity_poly.pdbx_seq_one_letter_code
_entity_poly.pdbx_strand_id
1 'polypeptide(L)'
;MEISNHVAEFSIVDDIESLSESPKTVVLQPHGALLGEAGVTFQSSLNQAIVDAAAVIVDLLWVNRVDDQGIAILLAGMKRAQASGKSLAFLAMDEATRAALDAVWEQQRKAKASPQTDRFTPNFEQFLDDHKNAKV
;
A
#
# COMPACT_ATOMS: atom_id res chain seq x y z
N MET A 1 -64.77 9.75 -25.57
CA MET A 1 -64.22 8.69 -24.71
C MET A 1 -62.87 9.20 -24.27
N GLU A 2 -62.85 9.76 -23.06
CA GLU A 2 -61.68 10.31 -22.39
C GLU A 2 -60.78 9.18 -21.89
N ILE A 3 -59.46 9.40 -21.96
CA ILE A 3 -58.55 8.89 -20.93
C ILE A 3 -57.44 9.93 -20.77
N SER A 4 -57.64 10.75 -19.74
CA SER A 4 -56.67 11.66 -19.14
C SER A 4 -55.58 10.82 -18.47
N ASN A 5 -54.31 11.05 -18.79
CA ASN A 5 -53.19 10.58 -17.98
C ASN A 5 -52.43 11.80 -17.48
N HIS A 6 -52.85 12.27 -16.30
CA HIS A 6 -52.08 13.11 -15.40
C HIS A 6 -50.98 12.22 -14.79
N VAL A 7 -49.72 12.52 -15.08
CA VAL A 7 -48.60 12.00 -14.27
C VAL A 7 -47.86 13.21 -13.75
N ALA A 8 -47.80 13.26 -12.42
CA ALA A 8 -47.31 14.35 -11.60
C ALA A 8 -45.84 14.69 -11.86
N GLU A 9 -45.54 15.97 -11.68
CA GLU A 9 -44.22 16.52 -11.49
C GLU A 9 -43.42 15.72 -10.45
N PHE A 10 -42.17 15.39 -10.78
CA PHE A 10 -41.10 15.34 -9.80
C PHE A 10 -39.92 16.11 -10.35
N SER A 11 -39.80 17.34 -9.85
CA SER A 11 -38.61 18.17 -9.97
C SER A 11 -37.55 17.56 -9.06
N ILE A 12 -36.55 16.90 -9.64
CA ILE A 12 -35.31 16.58 -8.93
C ILE A 12 -34.32 17.67 -9.33
N VAL A 13 -34.36 18.75 -8.55
CA VAL A 13 -33.22 19.65 -8.41
C VAL A 13 -32.30 18.94 -7.44
N ASP A 14 -31.37 18.13 -7.94
CA ASP A 14 -30.23 17.69 -7.16
C ASP A 14 -29.03 18.49 -7.67
N ASP A 15 -28.57 19.39 -6.80
CA ASP A 15 -27.27 20.03 -6.84
C ASP A 15 -26.19 18.99 -7.16
N ILE A 16 -25.75 18.93 -8.41
CA ILE A 16 -24.46 18.32 -8.74
C ILE A 16 -23.40 19.36 -8.38
N GLU A 17 -23.24 19.62 -7.08
CA GLU A 17 -21.92 19.96 -6.57
C GLU A 17 -21.03 18.75 -6.84
N SER A 18 -20.33 18.83 -7.97
CA SER A 18 -19.20 18.01 -8.34
C SER A 18 -18.07 18.19 -7.31
N LEU A 19 -18.27 17.72 -6.09
CA LEU A 19 -17.21 17.44 -5.15
C LEU A 19 -16.63 16.10 -5.59
N SER A 20 -15.58 16.14 -6.40
CA SER A 20 -14.76 14.98 -6.71
C SER A 20 -14.05 14.53 -5.43
N GLU A 21 -14.77 13.91 -4.50
CA GLU A 21 -14.13 13.18 -3.42
C GLU A 21 -13.35 12.03 -4.05
N SER A 22 -12.05 12.00 -3.80
CA SER A 22 -11.21 10.88 -4.18
C SER A 22 -11.80 9.59 -3.62
N PRO A 23 -11.81 8.49 -4.40
CA PRO A 23 -12.42 7.25 -3.96
C PRO A 23 -11.80 6.78 -2.64
N LYS A 24 -12.66 6.54 -1.65
CA LYS A 24 -12.22 6.07 -0.32
C LYS A 24 -11.47 4.74 -0.42
N THR A 25 -11.87 3.88 -1.36
CA THR A 25 -11.21 2.58 -1.59
C THR A 25 -11.23 2.23 -3.08
N VAL A 26 -10.11 1.75 -3.60
CA VAL A 26 -9.98 1.20 -4.95
C VAL A 26 -9.65 -0.28 -4.87
N VAL A 27 -10.34 -1.10 -5.67
CA VAL A 27 -10.06 -2.53 -5.81
C VAL A 27 -9.42 -2.77 -7.17
N LEU A 28 -8.23 -3.36 -7.17
CA LEU A 28 -7.53 -3.82 -8.37
C LEU A 28 -7.70 -5.32 -8.52
N GLN A 29 -8.17 -5.77 -9.68
CA GLN A 29 -8.37 -7.18 -10.00
C GLN A 29 -7.50 -7.56 -11.21
N PRO A 30 -6.17 -7.71 -11.03
CA PRO A 30 -5.32 -8.22 -12.11
C PRO A 30 -5.76 -9.61 -12.56
N HIS A 31 -5.70 -9.85 -13.86
CA HIS A 31 -6.05 -11.14 -14.47
C HIS A 31 -4.81 -11.77 -15.11
N GLY A 32 -4.67 -13.09 -14.99
CA GLY A 32 -3.60 -13.84 -15.63
C GLY A 32 -2.31 -13.84 -14.81
N ALA A 33 -1.23 -13.29 -15.35
CA ALA A 33 0.09 -13.41 -14.75
C ALA A 33 0.71 -12.05 -14.43
N LEU A 34 1.35 -11.93 -13.26
CA LEU A 34 2.10 -10.75 -12.84
C LEU A 34 3.57 -10.90 -13.21
N LEU A 35 3.86 -10.92 -14.51
CA LEU A 35 5.21 -11.08 -15.06
C LEU A 35 5.36 -10.29 -16.36
N GLY A 36 6.59 -9.94 -16.73
CA GLY A 36 6.89 -9.22 -17.97
C GLY A 36 6.10 -7.92 -18.11
N GLU A 37 5.57 -7.66 -19.32
CA GLU A 37 4.81 -6.43 -19.64
C GLU A 37 3.49 -6.31 -18.86
N ALA A 38 2.83 -7.43 -18.57
CA ALA A 38 1.61 -7.45 -17.76
C ALA A 38 1.91 -7.00 -16.33
N GLY A 39 3.05 -7.44 -15.77
CA GLY A 39 3.56 -6.97 -14.48
C GLY A 39 3.81 -5.45 -14.47
N VAL A 40 4.46 -4.91 -15.52
CA VAL A 40 4.73 -3.46 -15.63
C VAL A 40 3.43 -2.66 -15.70
N THR A 41 2.46 -3.12 -16.48
CA THR A 41 1.15 -2.47 -16.60
C THR A 41 0.40 -2.47 -15.28
N PHE A 42 0.42 -3.61 -14.57
CA PHE A 42 -0.15 -3.73 -13.23
C PHE A 42 0.56 -2.79 -12.24
N GLN A 43 1.89 -2.69 -12.29
CA GLN A 43 2.66 -1.79 -11.42
C GLN A 43 2.26 -0.32 -11.60
N SER A 44 2.09 0.14 -12.84
CA SER A 44 1.58 1.49 -13.11
C SER A 44 0.19 1.69 -12.51
N SER A 45 -0.71 0.73 -12.69
CA SER A 45 -2.07 0.77 -12.15
C SER A 45 -2.09 0.78 -10.62
N LEU A 46 -1.24 -0.03 -9.99
CA LEU A 46 -1.08 -0.09 -8.54
C LEU A 46 -0.55 1.23 -7.98
N ASN A 47 0.47 1.80 -8.62
CA ASN A 47 1.02 3.09 -8.22
C ASN A 47 -0.02 4.21 -8.32
N GLN A 48 -0.82 4.21 -9.39
CA GLN A 48 -1.86 5.21 -9.59
C GLN A 48 -2.98 5.05 -8.55
N ALA A 49 -3.46 3.82 -8.30
CA ALA A 49 -4.45 3.55 -7.26
C ALA A 49 -3.99 4.00 -5.87
N ILE A 50 -2.70 3.79 -5.55
CA ILE A 50 -2.11 4.26 -4.30
C ILE A 50 -2.08 5.79 -4.25
N VAL A 51 -1.98 6.51 -5.36
CA VAL A 51 -2.06 7.98 -5.37
C VAL A 51 -3.51 8.44 -5.17
N ASP A 52 -4.45 7.80 -5.84
CA ASP A 52 -5.81 8.31 -5.97
C ASP A 52 -6.75 7.90 -4.83
N ALA A 53 -6.48 6.80 -4.14
CA ALA A 53 -7.38 6.26 -3.12
C ALA A 53 -6.83 6.38 -1.69
N ALA A 54 -7.70 6.39 -0.69
CA ALA A 54 -7.28 6.30 0.72
C ALA A 54 -6.87 4.87 1.11
N ALA A 55 -7.53 3.87 0.52
CA ALA A 55 -7.20 2.46 0.67
C ALA A 55 -7.19 1.75 -0.70
N VAL A 56 -6.30 0.76 -0.85
CA VAL A 56 -6.21 -0.07 -2.04
C VAL A 56 -6.31 -1.54 -1.64
N ILE A 57 -7.13 -2.28 -2.36
CA ILE A 57 -7.25 -3.73 -2.24
C ILE A 57 -6.79 -4.32 -3.58
N VAL A 58 -5.84 -5.24 -3.54
CA VAL A 58 -5.42 -6.01 -4.72
C VAL A 58 -5.98 -7.42 -4.57
N ASP A 59 -6.98 -7.76 -5.38
CA ASP A 59 -7.59 -9.08 -5.42
C ASP A 59 -6.88 -9.96 -6.45
N LEU A 60 -6.18 -10.97 -5.95
CA LEU A 60 -5.34 -11.88 -6.74
C LEU A 60 -6.08 -13.15 -7.15
N LEU A 61 -7.41 -13.23 -6.98
CA LEU A 61 -8.20 -14.44 -7.28
C LEU A 61 -7.99 -14.98 -8.69
N TRP A 62 -7.78 -14.08 -9.65
CA TRP A 62 -7.62 -14.40 -11.07
C TRP A 62 -6.15 -14.37 -11.53
N VAL A 63 -5.22 -14.20 -10.59
CA VAL A 63 -3.79 -14.28 -10.86
C VAL A 63 -3.36 -15.73 -10.69
N ASN A 64 -2.86 -16.34 -11.77
CA ASN A 64 -2.45 -17.75 -11.78
C ASN A 64 -0.93 -17.95 -11.71
N ARG A 65 -0.15 -16.89 -11.93
CA ARG A 65 1.31 -16.93 -11.91
C ARG A 65 1.88 -15.60 -11.44
N VAL A 66 2.84 -15.67 -10.52
CA VAL A 66 3.64 -14.55 -10.03
C VAL A 66 5.09 -15.02 -10.02
N ASP A 67 5.97 -14.27 -10.67
CA ASP A 67 7.42 -14.52 -10.65
C ASP A 67 8.13 -13.54 -9.70
N ASP A 68 9.47 -13.59 -9.67
CA ASP A 68 10.26 -12.69 -8.82
C ASP A 68 10.02 -11.20 -9.14
N GLN A 69 9.75 -10.86 -10.41
CA GLN A 69 9.39 -9.50 -10.80
C GLN A 69 8.02 -9.12 -10.23
N GLY A 70 7.03 -10.00 -10.33
CA GLY A 70 5.71 -9.84 -9.72
C GLY A 70 5.79 -9.62 -8.21
N ILE A 71 6.56 -10.45 -7.51
CA ILE A 71 6.82 -10.30 -6.06
C ILE A 71 7.46 -8.94 -5.76
N ALA A 72 8.44 -8.52 -6.56
CA ALA A 72 9.08 -7.21 -6.40
C ALA A 72 8.09 -6.05 -6.61
N ILE A 73 7.14 -6.17 -7.54
CA ILE A 73 6.07 -5.19 -7.78
C ILE A 73 5.14 -5.09 -6.57
N LEU A 74 4.66 -6.22 -6.04
CA LEU A 74 3.79 -6.25 -4.85
C LEU A 74 4.49 -5.61 -3.65
N LEU A 75 5.75 -5.96 -3.44
CA LEU A 75 6.61 -5.40 -2.39
C LEU A 75 6.83 -3.90 -2.55
N ALA A 76 7.05 -3.42 -3.77
CA ALA A 76 7.17 -1.99 -4.05
C ALA A 76 5.86 -1.25 -3.76
N GLY A 77 4.72 -1.85 -4.09
CA GLY A 77 3.39 -1.34 -3.73
C GLY A 77 3.22 -1.19 -2.22
N MET A 78 3.56 -2.21 -1.43
CA MET A 78 3.51 -2.17 0.04
C MET A 78 4.34 -1.02 0.60
N LYS A 79 5.58 -0.87 0.12
CA LYS A 79 6.46 0.23 0.55
C LYS A 79 5.87 1.59 0.23
N ARG A 80 5.32 1.76 -0.97
CA ARG A 80 4.75 3.03 -1.42
C ARG A 80 3.52 3.40 -0.60
N ALA A 81 2.63 2.43 -0.36
CA ALA A 81 1.48 2.63 0.50
C ALA A 81 1.90 3.01 1.93
N GLN A 82 2.87 2.28 2.51
CA GLN A 82 3.43 2.57 3.84
C GLN A 82 4.04 3.98 3.91
N ALA A 83 4.87 4.35 2.93
CA ALA A 83 5.51 5.67 2.87
C ALA A 83 4.50 6.81 2.72
N SER A 84 3.34 6.52 2.12
CA SER A 84 2.27 7.49 1.89
C SER A 84 1.20 7.47 2.99
N GLY A 85 1.36 6.64 4.04
CA GLY A 85 0.36 6.49 5.11
C GLY A 85 -0.97 5.88 4.66
N LYS A 86 -0.98 5.15 3.54
CA LYS A 86 -2.19 4.57 2.94
C LYS A 86 -2.29 3.07 3.22
N SER A 87 -3.51 2.57 3.28
CA SER A 87 -3.76 1.14 3.48
C SER A 87 -3.67 0.37 2.16
N LEU A 88 -2.90 -0.72 2.14
CA LEU A 88 -2.85 -1.67 1.04
C LEU A 88 -3.08 -3.09 1.59
N ALA A 89 -4.01 -3.83 0.99
CA ALA A 89 -4.29 -5.22 1.33
C ALA A 89 -4.28 -6.11 0.09
N PHE A 90 -3.90 -7.38 0.27
CA PHE A 90 -3.98 -8.40 -0.77
C PHE A 90 -5.06 -9.43 -0.42
N LEU A 91 -5.99 -9.67 -1.34
CA LEU A 91 -7.02 -10.70 -1.24
C LEU A 91 -6.69 -11.88 -2.15
N ALA A 92 -7.17 -13.07 -1.77
CA ALA A 92 -7.04 -14.31 -2.53
C ALA A 92 -5.62 -14.69 -2.98
N MET A 93 -4.59 -14.17 -2.30
CA MET A 93 -3.19 -14.55 -2.55
C MET A 93 -2.96 -16.02 -2.18
N ASP A 94 -2.39 -16.78 -3.11
CA ASP A 94 -2.00 -18.16 -2.89
C ASP A 94 -0.84 -18.28 -1.87
N GLU A 95 -0.65 -19.49 -1.34
CA GLU A 95 0.33 -19.76 -0.28
C GLU A 95 1.77 -19.55 -0.73
N ALA A 96 2.11 -19.94 -1.96
CA ALA A 96 3.47 -19.81 -2.48
C ALA A 96 3.85 -18.34 -2.69
N THR A 97 2.95 -17.55 -3.29
CA THR A 97 3.09 -16.12 -3.47
C THR A 97 3.19 -15.40 -2.12
N ARG A 98 2.38 -15.80 -1.13
CA ARG A 98 2.45 -15.24 0.22
C ARG A 98 3.79 -15.53 0.90
N ALA A 99 4.24 -16.78 0.88
CA ALA A 99 5.52 -17.17 1.47
C ALA A 99 6.70 -16.43 0.82
N ALA A 100 6.68 -16.28 -0.51
CA ALA A 100 7.70 -15.53 -1.23
C ALA A 100 7.69 -14.04 -0.86
N LEU A 101 6.50 -13.42 -0.78
CA LEU A 101 6.35 -12.01 -0.40
C LEU A 101 6.79 -11.75 1.05
N ASP A 102 6.42 -12.63 1.98
CA ASP A 102 6.83 -12.54 3.38
C ASP A 102 8.34 -12.68 3.55
N ALA A 103 8.96 -13.61 2.80
CA ALA A 103 10.41 -13.80 2.83
C ALA A 103 11.16 -12.53 2.38
N VAL A 104 10.74 -11.90 1.28
CA VAL A 104 11.39 -10.66 0.80
C VAL A 104 11.08 -9.46 1.69
N TRP A 105 9.89 -9.41 2.31
CA TRP A 105 9.54 -8.37 3.28
C TRP A 105 10.42 -8.46 4.54
N GLU A 106 10.61 -9.67 5.06
CA GLU A 106 11.42 -9.92 6.24
C GLU A 106 12.90 -9.60 6.01
N GLN A 107 13.45 -10.01 4.86
CA GLN A 107 14.82 -9.66 4.47
C GLN A 107 15.04 -8.15 4.46
N GLN A 108 14.08 -7.37 3.97
CA GLN A 108 14.19 -5.92 3.97
C GLN A 108 14.10 -5.29 5.35
N ARG A 109 13.27 -5.84 6.25
CA ARG A 109 13.23 -5.36 7.64
C ARG A 109 14.54 -5.65 8.34
N LYS A 110 15.14 -6.83 8.15
CA LYS A 110 16.47 -7.15 8.68
C LYS A 110 17.56 -6.22 8.13
N ALA A 111 17.52 -5.89 6.84
CA ALA A 111 18.47 -4.96 6.23
C ALA A 111 18.32 -3.52 6.76
N LYS A 112 17.09 -3.05 7.01
CA LYS A 112 16.82 -1.74 7.62
C LYS A 112 17.13 -1.71 9.12
N ALA A 113 16.98 -2.84 9.80
CA ALA A 113 17.34 -3.03 11.20
C ALA A 113 18.85 -3.28 11.39
N SER A 114 19.69 -2.80 10.47
CA SER A 114 21.15 -2.87 10.56
C SER A 114 21.58 -2.53 11.99
N PRO A 115 22.52 -3.29 12.59
CA PRO A 115 22.77 -3.21 14.02
C PRO A 115 23.09 -1.75 14.34
N GLN A 116 22.46 -1.20 15.37
CA GLN A 116 23.03 -0.06 16.07
C GLN A 116 24.47 -0.45 16.40
N THR A 117 25.42 -0.04 15.55
CA THR A 117 26.78 0.22 15.99
C THR A 117 26.73 1.52 16.80
N ASP A 118 25.87 1.55 17.83
CA ASP A 118 26.11 2.34 19.03
C ASP A 118 27.29 1.66 19.71
N ARG A 119 28.44 1.83 19.07
CA ARG A 119 29.72 1.76 19.74
C ARG A 119 29.59 2.89 20.75
N PHE A 120 29.23 2.56 21.99
CA PHE A 120 29.18 3.50 23.12
C PHE A 120 30.34 4.47 22.93
N THR A 121 30.02 5.70 22.52
CA THR A 121 31.06 6.65 22.17
C THR A 121 31.90 6.87 23.43
N PRO A 122 33.24 6.91 23.34
CA PRO A 122 34.14 7.14 24.49
C PRO A 122 33.75 8.35 25.34
N ASN A 123 33.02 9.29 24.74
CA ASN A 123 32.45 10.48 25.39
C ASN A 123 31.52 10.17 26.56
N PHE A 124 30.82 9.03 26.58
CA PHE A 124 29.95 8.67 27.70
C PHE A 124 30.74 8.16 28.91
N GLU A 125 31.78 7.37 28.68
CA GLU A 125 32.70 6.94 29.75
C GLU A 125 33.49 8.14 30.29
N GLN A 126 33.95 9.04 29.42
CA GLN A 126 34.59 10.30 29.81
C GLN A 126 33.65 11.19 30.63
N PHE A 127 32.37 11.31 30.24
CA PHE A 127 31.37 12.06 31.00
C PHE A 127 31.20 11.51 32.43
N LEU A 128 31.18 10.20 32.61
CA LEU A 128 31.07 9.57 33.94
C LEU A 128 32.32 9.81 34.79
N ASP A 129 33.51 9.80 34.19
CA ASP A 129 34.76 10.08 34.92
C ASP A 129 34.88 11.56 35.31
N ASP A 130 34.43 12.48 34.45
CA ASP A 130 34.38 13.91 34.75
C ASP A 130 33.41 14.21 35.91
N HIS A 131 32.29 13.48 36.00
CA HIS A 131 31.27 13.69 37.04
C HIS A 131 31.46 12.86 38.32
N LYS A 132 32.31 11.83 38.33
CA LYS A 132 32.73 11.13 39.56
C LYS A 132 33.65 11.98 40.45
N ASN A 133 34.36 12.93 39.86
CA ASN A 133 35.31 13.80 40.57
C ASN A 133 34.71 15.16 40.98
N ALA A 134 33.47 15.44 40.60
CA ALA A 134 32.72 16.59 41.09
C ALA A 134 32.25 16.32 42.54
N LYS A 135 33.16 16.51 43.51
CA LYS A 135 32.80 16.60 44.93
C LYS A 135 31.90 17.82 45.13
N VAL A 136 30.68 17.58 45.60
CA VAL A 136 29.86 18.58 46.31
C VAL A 136 30.54 18.94 47.62
#